data_AF-C6AAF0-F1
#
_entry.id   AF-C6AAF0-F1
#
_cell.length_a   1.000
_cell.length_b   1.000
_cell.length_c   1.000
_cell.angle_alpha   90.00
_cell.angle_beta   90.00
_cell.angle_gamma   90.00
#
_symmetry.space_group_name_H-M   'P 1'
#
loop_
_entity.id
_entity.type
_entity.pdbx_description
1 polymer ?
#
loop_
_entity_poly.entity_id
_entity_poly.type
_entity_poly.pdbx_seq_one_letter_code
_entity_poly.pdbx_strand_id
1 'polypeptide(L)' 'MKLIKKVILMYALLLLAGCAIKTINEPFSCVGWMPIYLDKKDLNIISSNLARDILKHNKQGEGLCGWKHG' A
#
# COMPACT_ATOMS: atom_id res chain seq x y z
N MET A 1 -30.15 7.56 -31.05
CA MET A 1 -29.78 6.62 -29.96
C MET A 1 -28.39 5.96 -30.09
N LYS A 2 -27.58 6.25 -31.13
CA LYS A 2 -26.21 5.69 -31.24
C LYS A 2 -25.23 6.31 -30.21
N LEU A 3 -25.36 7.61 -29.95
CA LEU A 3 -24.52 8.34 -28.97
C LEU A 3 -24.71 7.83 -27.54
N ILE A 4 -25.95 7.63 -27.10
CA ILE A 4 -26.27 7.12 -25.76
C ILE A 4 -25.62 5.75 -25.52
N LYS A 5 -25.69 4.83 -26.49
CA LYS A 5 -25.04 3.52 -26.39
C LYS A 5 -23.51 3.61 -26.25
N LYS A 6 -22.86 4.57 -26.93
CA LYS A 6 -21.41 4.81 -26.82
C LYS A 6 -21.02 5.36 -25.45
N VAL A 7 -21.81 6.27 -24.90
CA VAL A 7 -21.59 6.86 -23.56
C VAL A 7 -21.70 5.78 -22.48
N ILE A 8 -22.72 4.92 -22.57
CA ILE A 8 -22.90 3.80 -21.63
C ILE A 8 -21.71 2.83 -21.70
N LEU A 9 -21.26 2.47 -22.90
CA LEU A 9 -20.11 1.60 -23.09
C LEU A 9 -18.82 2.20 -22.51
N MET A 10 -18.58 3.49 -22.75
CA MET A 10 -17.42 4.19 -22.19
C MET A 10 -17.45 4.19 -20.65
N TYR A 11 -18.62 4.46 -20.06
CA TYR A 11 -18.79 4.47 -18.61
C TYR A 11 -18.57 3.08 -18.00
N ALA A 12 -19.10 2.03 -18.64
CA ALA A 12 -18.86 0.65 -18.21
C ALA A 12 -17.37 0.27 -18.28
N LEU A 13 -16.66 0.68 -19.34
CA LEU A 13 -15.23 0.43 -19.49
C LEU A 13 -14.40 1.17 -18.42
N LEU A 14 -14.76 2.39 -18.05
CA LEU A 14 -14.11 3.15 -16.97
C LEU A 14 -14.30 2.47 -15.59
N LEU A 15 -15.50 1.96 -15.31
CA LEU A 15 -15.78 1.23 -14.08
C LEU A 15 -15.00 -0.10 -14.00
N LEU A 16 -14.86 -0.80 -15.13
CA LEU A 16 -14.09 -2.05 -15.23
C LEU A 16 -12.57 -1.80 -15.11
N ALA A 17 -12.06 -0.70 -15.67
CA ALA A 17 -10.65 -0.31 -15.55
C ALA A 17 -10.24 -0.04 -14.09
N GLY A 18 -11.17 0.45 -13.25
CA GLY A 18 -10.94 0.65 -11.82
C GLY A 18 -10.62 -0.64 -11.03
N CYS A 19 -11.06 -1.81 -11.52
CA CYS A 19 -10.73 -3.10 -10.88
C CYS A 19 -9.34 -3.64 -11.27
N ALA A 20 -8.81 -3.28 -12.44
CA ALA A 20 -7.51 -3.76 -12.92
C ALA A 20 -6.31 -2.97 -12.34
N ILE A 21 -6.55 -1.79 -11.75
CA ILE A 21 -5.48 -0.98 -11.12
C ILE A 21 -5.07 -1.55 -9.76
N LYS A 22 -5.92 -2.38 -9.13
CA LYS A 22 -5.58 -3.06 -7.87
C LYS A 22 -4.51 -4.14 -8.05
N THR A 23 -4.26 -4.59 -9.29
CA THR A 23 -3.37 -5.72 -9.60
C THR A 23 -1.98 -5.32 -10.10
N ILE A 24 -1.68 -4.03 -10.27
CA ILE A 24 -0.37 -3.56 -10.74
C ILE A 24 0.41 -3.04 -9.53
N ASN A 25 1.00 -3.98 -8.78
CA ASN A 25 2.15 -3.79 -7.88
C ASN A 25 2.06 -2.65 -6.86
N GLU A 26 1.61 -3.00 -5.64
CA GLU A 26 1.48 -2.15 -4.45
C GLU A 26 0.70 -0.83 -4.67
N PRO A 27 -0.40 -0.60 -3.95
CA PRO A 27 -1.05 0.71 -4.06
C PRO A 27 -0.01 1.76 -3.64
N PHE A 28 0.19 2.80 -4.47
CA PHE A 28 1.11 3.92 -4.20
C PHE A 28 1.02 4.46 -2.76
N SER A 29 -0.14 4.28 -2.12
CA SER A 29 -0.40 4.58 -0.71
C SER A 29 0.46 3.81 0.31
N CYS A 30 0.97 2.64 -0.05
CA CYS A 30 1.70 1.73 0.84
C CYS A 30 3.22 1.90 0.79
N VAL A 31 3.74 2.69 -0.16
CA VAL A 31 5.18 3.02 -0.24
C VAL A 31 5.66 3.69 1.06
N GLY A 32 4.84 4.56 1.65
CA GLY A 32 5.15 5.20 2.93
C GLY A 32 5.03 4.28 4.15
N TRP A 33 4.56 3.04 3.95
CA TRP A 33 4.35 2.03 5.00
C TRP A 33 5.25 0.81 4.81
N MET A 34 6.27 0.87 3.95
CA MET A 34 7.18 -0.26 3.74
C MET A 34 7.86 -0.70 5.05
N PRO A 35 7.95 -2.00 5.33
CA PRO A 35 8.48 -2.48 6.59
C PRO A 35 9.93 -2.05 6.81
N ILE A 36 10.21 -1.52 8.00
CA ILE A 36 11.55 -1.13 8.42
C ILE A 36 12.15 -2.30 9.22
N TYR A 37 13.19 -2.93 8.69
CA TYR A 37 13.94 -3.97 9.37
C TYR A 37 15.25 -3.39 9.89
N LEU A 38 15.57 -3.72 11.14
CA LEU A 38 16.80 -3.33 11.80
C LEU A 38 17.81 -4.46 11.70
N ASP A 39 19.07 -4.12 11.48
CA ASP A 39 20.15 -5.07 11.61
C ASP A 39 20.77 -5.03 13.03
N LYS A 40 21.75 -5.91 13.29
CA LYS A 40 22.38 -6.01 14.60
C LYS A 40 23.15 -4.75 15.02
N LYS A 41 23.68 -3.95 14.09
CA LYS A 41 24.43 -2.72 14.44
C LYS A 41 23.45 -1.60 14.80
N ASP A 42 22.28 -1.56 14.17
CA ASP A 42 21.24 -0.57 14.46
C ASP A 42 20.74 -0.67 15.90
N LEU A 43 20.63 -1.89 16.45
CA LEU A 43 20.14 -2.13 17.82
C LEU A 43 20.94 -1.39 18.91
N ASN A 44 22.22 -1.11 18.65
CA ASN A 44 23.09 -0.40 19.60
C ASN A 44 23.07 1.13 19.44
N ILE A 45 22.48 1.63 18.35
CA ILE A 45 22.52 3.05 17.96
C ILE A 45 21.16 3.70 18.16
N ILE A 46 20.07 2.96 17.96
CA ILE A 46 18.72 3.52 18.07
C ILE A 46 18.32 3.77 19.52
N SER A 47 17.53 4.83 19.73
CA SER A 47 16.89 5.08 21.01
C SER A 47 15.67 4.15 21.20
N SER A 48 15.26 3.97 22.46
CA SER A 48 14.05 3.21 22.80
C SER A 48 12.78 3.82 22.22
N ASN A 49 12.73 5.15 22.06
CA ASN A 49 11.61 5.84 21.42
C ASN A 49 11.55 5.52 19.93
N LEU A 50 12.70 5.60 19.23
CA LEU A 50 12.76 5.25 17.81
C LEU A 50 12.37 3.77 17.57
N ALA A 51 12.83 2.86 18.44
CA ALA A 51 12.42 1.46 18.38
C ALA A 51 10.89 1.29 18.49
N ARG A 52 10.25 2.03 19.41
CA ARG A 52 8.79 2.02 19.57
C ARG A 52 8.07 2.56 18.35
N ASP A 53 8.57 3.65 17.76
CA ASP A 53 7.98 4.26 16.58
C ASP A 53 8.08 3.35 15.36
N ILE A 54 9.21 2.66 15.17
CA ILE A 54 9.40 1.65 14.13
C ILE A 54 8.40 0.49 14.31
N LEU A 55 8.25 -0.03 15.53
CA LEU A 55 7.29 -1.09 15.81
C LEU A 55 5.85 -0.66 15.49
N LYS A 56 5.47 0.57 15.89
CA LYS A 56 4.15 1.13 15.60
C LYS A 56 3.93 1.29 14.10
N HIS A 57 4.93 1.83 13.40
CA HIS A 57 4.91 1.99 11.95
C HIS A 57 4.68 0.66 11.23
N ASN A 58 5.48 -0.36 11.54
CA ASN A 58 5.40 -1.66 10.88
C ASN A 58 4.05 -2.37 11.16
N LYS A 59 3.54 -2.28 12.39
CA LYS A 59 2.21 -2.83 12.73
C LYS A 59 1.08 -2.16 11.95
N GLN A 60 1.19 -0.85 11.71
CA GLN A 60 0.22 -0.13 10.90
C GLN A 60 0.31 -0.53 9.42
N GLY A 61 1.53 -0.71 8.89
CA GLY A 61 1.75 -1.25 7.55
C GLY A 61 1.20 -2.67 7.39
N GLU A 62 1.39 -3.57 8.37
CA GLU A 62 0.81 -4.92 8.36
C GLU A 62 -0.73 -4.85 8.22
N GLY A 63 -1.40 -4.01 9.03
CA GLY A 63 -2.85 -3.89 8.99
C GLY A 63 -3.41 -3.24 7.72
N LEU A 64 -2.74 -2.21 7.19
CA LEU A 64 -3.24 -1.42 6.06
C LEU A 64 -2.79 -1.97 4.70
N CYS A 65 -1.59 -2.53 4.65
CA CYS A 65 -0.91 -2.93 3.42
C CYS A 65 -0.66 -4.45 3.34
N GLY A 66 -1.00 -5.21 4.39
CA GLY A 66 -0.94 -6.67 4.37
C GLY A 66 0.49 -7.24 4.38
N TRP A 67 1.46 -6.48 4.88
CA TRP A 67 2.85 -6.94 5.00
C TRP A 67 2.94 -8.14 5.93
N LYS A 68 3.82 -9.07 5.58
CA LYS A 68 4.15 -10.21 6.44
C LYS A 68 5.43 -9.92 7.21
N HIS A 69 5.48 -10.38 8.45
CA HIS A 69 6.71 -10.45 9.22
C HIS A 69 7.69 -11.41 8.51
N GLY A 70 8.96 -11.00 8.44
CA GLY A 70 10.07 -11.84 7.97
C GLY A 70 10.68 -12.65 9.10
#